data_AF-A0A1C5KF81-F1
#
_entry.id   AF-A0A1C5KF81-F1
#
_cell.length_a   1.000
_cell.length_b   1.000
_cell.length_c   1.000
_cell.angle_alpha   90.00
_cell.angle_beta   90.00
_cell.angle_gamma   90.00
#
_symmetry.space_group_name_H-M   'P 1'
#
loop_
_entity.id
_entity.type
_entity.pdbx_description
1 polymer ?
#
loop_
_entity_poly.entity_id
_entity_poly.type
_entity_poly.pdbx_seq_one_letter_code
_entity_poly.pdbx_strand_id
1 'polypeptide(L)'
;MTPARQPADPTAGPAGRSREPTDPRPGPADPTAGPAETGPTAGAVRRAREPVAWRPDRAALAAAADRTIPDVLGPGLTVLFVGINPGLWSAATGWHFARPGNRFWPALHRGGFTPRQLHPSEQDTLPGYGLGITNMVARASARADELTPAELVAGARTLTDKVARHRPAWVAVVGVTAYRIGFARPKAGFGPQPEPLAGARLWVLPNPSGLNAHFTPRTLGAAFGELRAAVAGHPPQAVG
;
A
#
# COMPACT_ATOMS: atom_id res chain seq x y z
N MET A 1 -14.04 11.79 48.71
CA MET A 1 -14.88 12.92 49.20
C MET A 1 -14.09 14.20 48.96
N THR A 2 -14.78 15.20 48.41
CA THR A 2 -14.31 16.31 47.55
C THR A 2 -13.93 17.58 48.37
N PRO A 3 -13.58 18.75 47.77
CA PRO A 3 -12.19 19.24 47.64
C PRO A 3 -12.03 20.71 48.11
N ALA A 4 -10.83 21.30 47.96
CA ALA A 4 -10.62 22.75 47.97
C ALA A 4 -9.25 23.06 47.36
N ARG A 5 -8.97 24.15 46.64
CA ARG A 5 -9.75 25.13 45.86
C ARG A 5 -8.68 25.85 45.03
N GLN A 6 -8.96 26.11 43.75
CA GLN A 6 -8.09 26.87 42.85
C GLN A 6 -8.22 28.39 43.13
N PRO A 7 -7.20 29.21 42.88
CA PRO A 7 -7.40 30.60 42.49
C PRO A 7 -6.98 30.86 41.04
N ALA A 8 -7.70 31.81 40.45
CA ALA A 8 -7.73 32.18 39.05
C ALA A 8 -6.66 33.20 38.63
N ASP A 9 -6.44 33.21 37.32
CA ASP A 9 -5.74 34.18 36.47
C ASP A 9 -6.33 35.60 36.59
N PRO A 10 -5.56 36.66 36.25
CA PRO A 10 -6.09 37.55 35.22
C PRO A 10 -5.05 38.22 34.26
N THR A 11 -5.48 38.25 32.99
CA THR A 11 -5.48 39.40 32.04
C THR A 11 -4.22 39.88 31.29
N ALA A 12 -4.21 39.56 29.98
CA ALA A 12 -4.42 40.44 28.81
C ALA A 12 -3.45 41.60 28.42
N GLY A 13 -2.81 41.41 27.24
CA GLY A 13 -2.74 42.35 26.10
C GLY A 13 -1.53 43.30 26.00
N PRO A 14 -1.26 43.97 24.84
CA PRO A 14 -1.88 43.85 23.51
C PRO A 14 -0.88 43.75 22.32
N ALA A 15 -1.47 43.69 21.12
CA ALA A 15 -0.86 43.68 19.79
C ALA A 15 -0.12 44.98 19.39
N GLY A 16 1.00 44.83 18.67
CA GLY A 16 1.76 45.91 18.03
C GLY A 16 1.74 45.82 16.50
N ARG A 17 1.59 46.97 15.85
CA ARG A 17 1.19 47.18 14.46
C ARG A 17 2.35 47.14 13.44
N SER A 18 1.93 46.92 12.20
CA SER A 18 2.56 47.08 10.88
C SER A 18 3.59 48.20 10.73
N ARG A 19 4.66 47.95 9.96
CA ARG A 19 5.29 48.90 9.02
C ARG A 19 5.91 48.18 7.82
N GLU A 20 5.40 48.52 6.65
CA GLU A 20 5.95 48.30 5.30
C GLU A 20 7.02 49.36 5.02
N PRO A 21 8.04 49.06 4.19
CA PRO A 21 8.63 50.12 3.36
C PRO A 21 8.88 49.69 1.90
N THR A 22 8.10 50.31 1.01
CA THR A 22 8.50 51.06 -0.20
C THR A 22 9.70 50.60 -1.04
N ASP A 23 9.34 50.30 -2.29
CA ASP A 23 10.17 50.15 -3.50
C ASP A 23 10.77 51.49 -3.99
N PRO A 24 12.02 51.52 -4.51
CA PRO A 24 12.50 52.60 -5.35
C PRO A 24 12.72 52.15 -6.82
N ARG A 25 11.99 52.80 -7.73
CA ARG A 25 12.30 52.87 -9.17
C ARG A 25 13.60 53.67 -9.42
N PRO A 26 14.30 53.40 -10.54
CA PRO A 26 14.32 54.40 -11.62
C PRO A 26 14.24 53.82 -13.06
N GLY A 27 13.69 54.61 -13.99
CA GLY A 27 13.62 54.33 -15.46
C GLY A 27 14.92 54.70 -16.21
N PRO A 28 14.89 55.14 -17.50
CA PRO A 28 13.91 55.00 -18.57
C PRO A 28 14.40 54.04 -19.71
N ALA A 29 13.51 53.77 -20.67
CA ALA A 29 13.74 52.91 -21.84
C ALA A 29 14.35 53.69 -23.02
N ASP A 30 15.19 53.00 -23.81
CA ASP A 30 15.61 53.43 -25.15
C ASP A 30 15.09 52.42 -26.19
N PRO A 31 14.49 52.83 -27.33
CA PRO A 31 13.75 51.96 -28.22
C PRO A 31 14.57 51.60 -29.46
N THR A 32 14.70 50.32 -29.76
CA THR A 32 14.82 49.88 -31.16
C THR A 32 14.08 48.56 -31.34
N ALA A 33 12.98 48.66 -32.09
CA ALA A 33 12.17 47.54 -32.54
C ALA A 33 12.86 46.83 -33.71
N GLY A 34 12.92 45.51 -33.63
CA GLY A 34 13.15 44.58 -34.74
C GLY A 34 12.05 43.50 -34.72
N PRO A 35 11.64 42.96 -35.87
CA PRO A 35 10.26 42.54 -36.10
C PRO A 35 9.92 41.14 -35.58
N ALA A 36 8.61 40.96 -35.42
CA ALA A 36 7.91 39.79 -34.94
C ALA A 36 8.31 38.49 -35.65
N GLU A 37 8.67 37.49 -34.86
CA GLU A 37 8.51 36.09 -35.20
C GLU A 37 7.48 35.47 -34.27
N THR A 38 6.43 34.93 -34.88
CA THR A 38 5.32 34.22 -34.26
C THR A 38 5.82 32.95 -33.58
N GLY A 39 6.12 33.04 -32.28
CA GLY A 39 6.34 31.88 -31.44
C GLY A 39 5.03 31.08 -31.26
N PRO A 40 5.07 29.75 -31.28
CA PRO A 40 3.89 28.95 -31.02
C PRO A 40 3.44 29.18 -29.57
N THR A 41 2.14 29.47 -29.45
CA THR A 41 1.38 29.65 -28.23
C THR A 41 1.74 28.60 -27.18
N ALA A 42 1.91 29.04 -25.94
CA ALA A 42 1.94 28.20 -24.75
C ALA A 42 0.66 27.33 -24.71
N GLY A 43 0.75 26.13 -25.27
CA GLY A 43 -0.37 25.24 -25.53
C GLY A 43 -0.32 24.04 -24.60
N ALA A 44 -1.08 24.13 -23.52
CA ALA A 44 -1.54 23.04 -22.67
C ALA A 44 -0.46 22.08 -22.14
N VAL A 45 -0.16 22.20 -20.85
CA VAL A 45 0.25 21.04 -20.03
C VAL A 45 -0.71 19.91 -20.39
N ARG A 46 -0.22 18.92 -21.13
CA ARG A 46 -0.99 17.75 -21.54
C ARG A 46 -1.44 17.10 -20.24
N ARG A 47 -2.69 17.38 -19.82
CA ARG A 47 -3.30 16.74 -18.66
C ARG A 47 -3.00 15.26 -18.82
N ALA A 48 -2.32 14.66 -17.83
CA ALA A 48 -2.23 13.23 -17.74
C ALA A 48 -3.66 12.73 -17.94
N ARG A 49 -3.89 11.94 -19.00
CA ARG A 49 -5.21 11.34 -19.21
C ARG A 49 -5.53 10.64 -17.90
N GLU A 50 -6.60 11.09 -17.23
CA GLU A 50 -7.17 10.33 -16.13
C GLU A 50 -7.21 8.87 -16.61
N PRO A 51 -6.60 7.93 -15.88
CA PRO A 51 -6.64 6.54 -16.30
C PRO A 51 -8.11 6.19 -16.37
N VAL A 52 -8.63 6.07 -17.60
CA VAL A 52 -9.95 5.51 -17.84
C VAL A 52 -9.93 4.22 -17.06
N ALA A 53 -10.78 4.12 -16.02
CA ALA A 53 -10.83 2.97 -15.13
C ALA A 53 -11.15 1.75 -16.00
N TRP A 54 -10.12 1.13 -16.54
CA TRP A 54 -10.26 0.07 -17.49
C TRP A 54 -10.82 -1.11 -16.72
N ARG A 55 -12.08 -1.40 -17.02
CA ARG A 55 -12.79 -2.55 -16.47
C ARG A 55 -12.59 -3.69 -17.46
N PRO A 56 -11.86 -4.75 -17.08
CA PRO A 56 -11.76 -5.94 -17.91
C PRO A 56 -13.17 -6.46 -18.22
N ASP A 57 -13.45 -6.69 -19.50
CA ASP A 57 -14.64 -7.44 -19.89
C ASP A 57 -14.45 -8.95 -19.60
N ARG A 58 -15.50 -9.74 -19.89
CA ARG A 58 -15.46 -11.18 -19.64
C ARG A 58 -14.35 -11.88 -20.43
N ALA A 59 -14.08 -11.44 -21.67
CA ALA A 59 -13.06 -12.05 -22.52
C ALA A 59 -11.65 -11.76 -21.97
N ALA A 60 -11.40 -10.53 -21.53
CA ALA A 60 -10.16 -10.14 -20.89
C ALA A 60 -9.92 -10.91 -19.58
N LEU A 61 -10.97 -11.16 -18.78
CA LEU A 61 -10.86 -11.98 -17.57
C LEU A 61 -10.55 -13.44 -17.89
N ALA A 62 -11.18 -14.01 -18.92
CA ALA A 62 -10.90 -15.38 -19.35
C ALA A 62 -9.47 -15.52 -19.87
N ALA A 63 -9.00 -14.56 -20.68
CA ALA A 63 -7.63 -14.51 -21.18
C ALA A 63 -6.60 -14.22 -20.07
N ALA A 64 -7.04 -13.79 -18.90
CA ALA A 64 -6.17 -13.55 -17.76
C ALA A 64 -5.95 -14.79 -16.89
N ALA A 65 -6.65 -15.90 -17.16
CA ALA A 65 -6.37 -17.18 -16.53
C ALA A 65 -4.90 -17.58 -16.77
N ASP A 66 -4.26 -18.11 -15.73
CA ASP A 66 -2.87 -18.57 -15.73
C ASP A 66 -1.79 -17.51 -16.02
N ARG A 67 -2.17 -16.25 -16.24
CA ARG A 67 -1.21 -15.13 -16.26
C ARG A 67 -0.62 -14.91 -14.87
N THR A 68 0.56 -14.31 -14.84
CA THR A 68 1.20 -13.82 -13.62
C THR A 68 1.11 -12.30 -13.57
N ILE A 69 1.33 -11.73 -12.38
CA ILE A 69 1.54 -10.29 -12.19
C ILE A 69 2.91 -10.06 -11.55
N PRO A 70 3.65 -9.00 -11.94
CA PRO A 70 4.91 -8.67 -11.30
C PRO A 70 4.75 -8.40 -9.80
N ASP A 71 5.77 -8.74 -9.03
CA ASP A 71 5.83 -8.32 -7.63
C ASP A 71 6.10 -6.82 -7.53
N VAL A 72 5.59 -6.19 -6.48
CA VAL A 72 5.92 -4.82 -6.10
C VAL A 72 6.93 -4.89 -4.96
N LEU A 73 8.20 -4.70 -5.29
CA LEU A 73 9.32 -4.83 -4.35
C LEU A 73 10.23 -3.60 -4.42
N GLY A 74 10.94 -3.35 -3.33
CA GLY A 74 11.99 -2.34 -3.24
C GLY A 74 13.02 -2.72 -2.18
N PRO A 75 14.10 -1.93 -2.03
CA PRO A 75 15.05 -2.13 -0.95
C PRO A 75 14.44 -1.78 0.41
N GLY A 76 14.93 -2.40 1.48
CA GLY A 76 14.62 -1.99 2.86
C GLY A 76 13.13 -2.09 3.24
N LEU A 77 12.42 -3.10 2.73
CA LEU A 77 10.99 -3.26 3.03
C LEU A 77 10.74 -3.48 4.52
N THR A 78 9.92 -2.62 5.12
CA THR A 78 9.40 -2.79 6.47
C THR A 78 8.38 -3.93 6.51
N VAL A 79 7.47 -4.00 5.53
CA VAL A 79 6.46 -5.07 5.43
C VAL A 79 6.32 -5.54 3.99
N LEU A 80 6.44 -6.85 3.77
CA LEU A 80 6.02 -7.51 2.53
C LEU A 80 4.65 -8.17 2.74
N PHE A 81 3.62 -7.63 2.10
CA PHE A 81 2.30 -8.26 2.07
C PHE A 81 2.26 -9.39 1.03
N VAL A 82 1.70 -10.52 1.42
CA VAL A 82 1.66 -11.73 0.59
C VAL A 82 0.21 -12.14 0.39
N GLY A 83 -0.32 -11.90 -0.81
CA GLY A 83 -1.59 -12.49 -1.24
C GLY A 83 -1.47 -14.00 -1.48
N ILE A 84 -2.61 -14.66 -1.64
CA ILE A 84 -2.63 -16.10 -1.95
C ILE A 84 -2.15 -16.31 -3.40
N ASN A 85 -2.92 -15.78 -4.34
CA ASN A 85 -2.62 -15.73 -5.77
C ASN A 85 -3.40 -14.58 -6.43
N PRO A 86 -3.01 -14.15 -7.64
CA PRO A 86 -3.77 -13.16 -8.38
C PRO A 86 -5.17 -13.67 -8.73
N GLY A 87 -6.21 -12.87 -8.45
CA GLY A 87 -7.51 -13.09 -9.08
C GLY A 87 -7.48 -12.67 -10.55
N LEU A 88 -8.39 -13.17 -11.38
CA LEU A 88 -8.47 -12.81 -12.82
C LEU A 88 -8.48 -11.30 -13.08
N TRP A 89 -9.11 -10.50 -12.22
CA TRP A 89 -9.11 -9.04 -12.35
C TRP A 89 -7.71 -8.44 -12.13
N SER A 90 -7.00 -8.92 -11.12
CA SER A 90 -5.61 -8.53 -10.87
C SER A 90 -4.71 -8.92 -12.03
N ALA A 91 -4.89 -10.14 -12.55
CA ALA A 91 -4.12 -10.62 -13.69
C ALA A 91 -4.41 -9.85 -14.99
N ALA A 92 -5.67 -9.46 -15.22
CA ALA A 92 -6.04 -8.64 -16.37
C ALA A 92 -5.45 -7.23 -16.29
N THR A 93 -5.48 -6.61 -15.10
CA THR A 93 -5.02 -5.22 -14.88
C THR A 93 -3.53 -5.08 -14.62
N GLY A 94 -2.86 -6.17 -14.20
CA GLY A 94 -1.49 -6.13 -13.70
C GLY A 94 -1.36 -5.57 -12.27
N TRP A 95 -2.49 -5.30 -11.59
CA TRP A 95 -2.49 -4.68 -10.26
C TRP A 95 -2.94 -5.64 -9.17
N HIS A 96 -2.19 -5.68 -8.08
CA HIS A 96 -2.51 -6.50 -6.91
C HIS A 96 -3.82 -6.05 -6.26
N PHE A 97 -4.64 -7.03 -5.87
CA PHE A 97 -5.92 -6.81 -5.18
C PHE A 97 -6.89 -5.86 -5.90
N ALA A 98 -6.89 -5.84 -7.23
CA ALA A 98 -7.58 -4.84 -8.04
C ALA A 98 -9.09 -5.05 -8.24
N ARG A 99 -9.61 -6.26 -7.94
CA ARG A 99 -11.03 -6.56 -8.12
C ARG A 99 -11.90 -5.58 -7.30
N PRO A 100 -12.93 -4.95 -7.90
CA PRO A 100 -13.90 -4.16 -7.15
C PRO A 100 -14.47 -4.94 -5.96
N GLY A 101 -14.50 -4.29 -4.79
CA GLY A 101 -14.93 -4.90 -3.53
C GLY A 101 -13.84 -5.68 -2.78
N ASN A 102 -12.63 -5.83 -3.34
CA ASN A 102 -11.47 -6.24 -2.53
C ASN A 102 -11.13 -5.12 -1.54
N ARG A 103 -10.88 -5.51 -0.29
CA ARG A 103 -10.74 -4.58 0.85
C ARG A 103 -9.28 -4.36 1.25
N PHE A 104 -8.29 -4.84 0.49
CA PHE A 104 -6.87 -4.70 0.81
C PHE A 104 -6.47 -3.23 0.90
N TRP A 105 -6.69 -2.46 -0.17
CA TRP A 105 -6.31 -1.04 -0.23
C TRP A 105 -7.03 -0.18 0.82
N PRO A 106 -8.35 -0.32 1.04
CA PRO A 106 -9.02 0.33 2.16
C PRO A 106 -8.49 -0.09 3.54
N ALA A 107 -8.13 -1.37 3.74
CA ALA A 107 -7.60 -1.86 5.02
C ALA A 107 -6.17 -1.35 5.26
N LEU A 108 -5.34 -1.30 4.22
CA LEU A 108 -3.99 -0.75 4.26
C LEU A 108 -4.00 0.71 4.75
N HIS A 109 -4.87 1.53 4.17
CA HIS A 109 -5.03 2.92 4.61
C HIS A 109 -5.60 3.03 6.02
N ARG A 110 -6.70 2.33 6.33
CA ARG A 110 -7.31 2.38 7.67
C ARG A 110 -6.42 1.85 8.77
N GLY A 111 -5.53 0.90 8.45
CA GLY A 111 -4.51 0.39 9.36
C GLY A 111 -3.30 1.33 9.53
N GLY A 112 -3.31 2.50 8.89
CA GLY A 112 -2.28 3.53 9.03
C GLY A 112 -1.01 3.27 8.23
N PHE A 113 -1.02 2.33 7.28
CA PHE A 113 0.16 2.08 6.43
C PHE A 113 0.40 3.15 5.38
N THR A 114 -0.66 3.81 4.92
CA THR A 114 -0.62 4.85 3.89
C THR A 114 -1.44 6.07 4.32
N PRO A 115 -1.01 7.30 3.97
CA PRO A 115 -1.65 8.54 4.43
C PRO A 115 -3.04 8.77 3.82
N ARG A 116 -3.32 8.13 2.67
CA ARG A 116 -4.61 8.11 1.98
C ARG A 116 -4.85 6.73 1.40
N GLN A 117 -6.09 6.43 1.02
CA GLN A 117 -6.39 5.21 0.27
C GLN A 117 -5.81 5.31 -1.14
N LEU A 118 -4.82 4.47 -1.45
CA LEU A 118 -4.28 4.31 -2.80
C LEU A 118 -5.24 3.50 -3.67
N HIS A 119 -5.32 3.85 -4.95
CA HIS A 119 -5.91 3.00 -5.99
C HIS A 119 -4.91 1.87 -6.35
N PRO A 120 -5.36 0.66 -6.74
CA PRO A 120 -4.46 -0.43 -7.15
C PRO A 120 -3.41 -0.04 -8.20
N SER A 121 -3.74 0.87 -9.11
CA SER A 121 -2.80 1.37 -10.12
C SER A 121 -1.63 2.19 -9.56
N GLU A 122 -1.71 2.61 -8.30
CA GLU A 122 -0.67 3.36 -7.60
C GLU A 122 0.27 2.43 -6.81
N GLN A 123 0.15 1.10 -6.98
CA GLN A 123 0.92 0.11 -6.22
C GLN A 123 2.43 0.33 -6.26
N ASP A 124 2.96 0.87 -7.36
CA ASP A 124 4.41 1.09 -7.52
C ASP A 124 4.95 2.20 -6.61
N THR A 125 4.07 2.95 -5.92
CA THR A 125 4.46 3.90 -4.87
C THR A 125 4.71 3.23 -3.52
N LEU A 126 4.29 1.98 -3.32
CA LEU A 126 4.40 1.26 -2.05
C LEU A 126 5.82 1.14 -1.50
N PRO A 127 6.87 0.88 -2.33
CA PRO A 127 8.23 0.85 -1.83
C PRO A 127 8.67 2.16 -1.16
N GLY A 128 8.14 3.31 -1.59
CA GLY A 128 8.39 4.61 -0.94
C GLY A 128 7.84 4.71 0.49
N TYR A 129 6.91 3.83 0.87
CA TYR A 129 6.40 3.69 2.24
C TYR A 129 7.08 2.52 3.00
N GLY A 130 8.10 1.89 2.41
CA GLY A 130 8.71 0.67 2.93
C GLY A 130 7.80 -0.56 2.81
N LEU A 131 6.86 -0.58 1.86
CA LEU A 131 5.88 -1.64 1.69
C LEU A 131 6.10 -2.37 0.36
N GLY A 132 5.90 -3.69 0.38
CA GLY A 132 5.90 -4.50 -0.84
C GLY A 132 4.67 -5.38 -0.92
N ILE A 133 4.38 -5.88 -2.14
CA ILE A 133 3.32 -6.85 -2.39
C ILE A 133 3.84 -7.97 -3.30
N THR A 134 3.53 -9.20 -2.92
CA THR A 134 3.72 -10.40 -3.74
C THR A 134 2.56 -11.37 -3.53
N ASN A 135 2.59 -12.52 -4.21
CA ASN A 135 1.70 -13.65 -3.95
C ASN A 135 2.48 -14.91 -3.64
N MET A 136 1.88 -15.80 -2.83
CA MET A 136 2.43 -17.11 -2.52
C MET A 136 2.47 -18.00 -3.77
N VAL A 137 1.40 -17.99 -4.56
CA VAL A 137 1.29 -18.71 -5.84
C VAL A 137 1.19 -17.70 -6.97
N ALA A 138 2.01 -17.86 -8.01
CA ALA A 138 2.13 -16.88 -9.09
C ALA A 138 0.97 -16.92 -10.09
N ARG A 139 0.38 -18.11 -10.30
CA ARG A 139 -0.65 -18.37 -11.31
C ARG A 139 -1.99 -17.74 -10.92
N ALA A 140 -2.60 -17.02 -11.84
CA ALA A 140 -3.93 -16.45 -11.63
C ALA A 140 -5.04 -17.50 -11.72
N SER A 141 -6.05 -17.38 -10.85
CA SER A 141 -7.25 -18.21 -10.87
C SER A 141 -8.51 -17.39 -10.58
N ALA A 142 -9.69 -17.96 -10.84
CA ALA A 142 -10.96 -17.28 -10.52
C ALA A 142 -11.18 -17.24 -9.01
N ARG A 143 -10.78 -18.31 -8.31
CA ARG A 143 -10.86 -18.41 -6.85
C ARG A 143 -9.61 -19.03 -6.24
N ALA A 144 -9.30 -18.62 -5.02
CA ALA A 144 -8.14 -19.11 -4.29
C ALA A 144 -8.28 -20.58 -3.83
N ASP A 145 -9.50 -21.11 -3.74
CA ASP A 145 -9.77 -22.51 -3.41
C ASP A 145 -9.58 -23.47 -4.59
N GLU A 146 -9.34 -22.95 -5.80
CA GLU A 146 -8.92 -23.74 -6.97
C GLU A 146 -7.43 -24.12 -6.91
N LEU A 147 -6.68 -23.60 -5.92
CA LEU A 147 -5.27 -23.95 -5.72
C LEU A 147 -5.14 -25.29 -4.99
N THR A 148 -4.31 -26.16 -5.53
CA THR A 148 -3.99 -27.43 -4.88
C THR A 148 -3.09 -27.22 -3.66
N PRO A 149 -3.13 -28.12 -2.66
CA PRO A 149 -2.17 -28.08 -1.55
C PRO A 149 -0.71 -28.11 -2.01
N ALA A 150 -0.42 -28.86 -3.08
CA ALA A 150 0.92 -28.94 -3.65
C ALA A 150 1.40 -27.59 -4.21
N GLU A 151 0.54 -26.84 -4.90
CA GLU A 151 0.85 -25.48 -5.37
C GLU A 151 1.15 -24.54 -4.21
N LEU A 152 0.36 -24.61 -3.12
CA LEU A 152 0.58 -23.77 -1.93
C LEU A 152 1.90 -24.10 -1.23
N VAL A 153 2.27 -25.38 -1.12
CA VAL A 153 3.55 -25.81 -0.53
C VAL A 153 4.73 -25.37 -1.40
N ALA A 154 4.64 -25.53 -2.72
CA ALA A 154 5.67 -25.06 -3.65
C ALA A 154 5.79 -23.52 -3.63
N GLY A 155 4.66 -22.83 -3.56
CA GLY A 155 4.59 -21.38 -3.42
C GLY A 155 5.22 -20.87 -2.13
N ALA A 156 4.98 -21.55 -1.00
CA ALA A 156 5.61 -21.21 0.28
C ALA A 156 7.15 -21.34 0.23
N ARG A 157 7.68 -22.34 -0.46
CA ARG A 157 9.14 -22.48 -0.68
C ARG A 157 9.69 -21.31 -1.52
N THR A 158 9.04 -21.01 -2.64
CA THR A 158 9.41 -19.89 -3.52
C THR A 158 9.36 -18.55 -2.79
N LEU A 159 8.34 -18.36 -1.95
CA LEU A 159 8.18 -17.19 -1.10
C LEU A 159 9.31 -17.11 -0.06
N THR A 160 9.69 -18.23 0.56
CA THR A 160 10.81 -18.29 1.52
C THR A 160 12.10 -17.80 0.87
N ASP A 161 12.41 -18.25 -0.34
CA ASP A 161 13.59 -17.80 -1.08
C ASP A 161 13.53 -16.30 -1.40
N LYS A 162 12.35 -15.79 -1.74
CA LYS A 162 12.12 -14.35 -1.98
C LYS A 162 12.35 -13.53 -0.72
N VAL A 163 11.85 -14.00 0.43
CA VAL A 163 12.04 -13.33 1.71
C VAL A 163 13.52 -13.36 2.11
N ALA A 164 14.23 -14.47 1.89
CA ALA A 164 15.67 -14.56 2.14
C ALA A 164 16.47 -13.56 1.30
N ARG A 165 16.08 -13.33 0.03
CA ARG A 165 16.74 -12.37 -0.87
C ARG A 165 16.46 -10.92 -0.49
N HIS A 166 15.19 -10.57 -0.29
CA HIS A 166 14.76 -9.18 -0.10
C HIS A 166 14.82 -8.71 1.36
N ARG A 167 14.95 -9.65 2.31
CA ARG A 167 15.10 -9.40 3.76
C ARG A 167 14.13 -8.34 4.31
N PRO A 168 12.80 -8.44 4.06
CA PRO A 168 11.86 -7.54 4.70
C PRO A 168 11.89 -7.73 6.22
N ALA A 169 11.62 -6.68 7.00
CA ALA A 169 11.52 -6.82 8.46
C ALA A 169 10.34 -7.69 8.88
N TRP A 170 9.21 -7.55 8.17
CA TRP A 170 7.99 -8.32 8.37
C TRP A 170 7.46 -8.91 7.07
N VAL A 171 6.87 -10.10 7.17
CA VAL A 171 6.03 -10.73 6.15
C VAL A 171 4.62 -10.85 6.70
N ALA A 172 3.64 -10.38 5.93
CA ALA A 172 2.22 -10.46 6.29
C ALA A 172 1.46 -11.30 5.26
N VAL A 173 1.15 -12.55 5.60
CA VAL A 173 0.37 -13.45 4.74
C VAL A 173 -1.11 -13.14 4.90
N VAL A 174 -1.75 -12.77 3.79
CA VAL A 174 -3.12 -12.29 3.75
C VAL A 174 -4.06 -13.44 3.36
N GLY A 175 -4.39 -14.28 4.34
CA GLY A 175 -5.23 -15.46 4.16
C GLY A 175 -4.73 -16.66 4.96
N VAL A 176 -5.38 -16.95 6.09
CA VAL A 176 -4.95 -18.00 7.02
C VAL A 176 -4.95 -19.40 6.40
N THR A 177 -5.90 -19.75 5.54
CA THR A 177 -5.96 -21.10 4.95
C THR A 177 -4.75 -21.40 4.07
N ALA A 178 -4.36 -20.46 3.20
CA ALA A 178 -3.17 -20.60 2.36
C ALA A 178 -1.91 -20.71 3.22
N TYR A 179 -1.81 -19.90 4.27
CA TYR A 179 -0.71 -19.99 5.23
C TYR A 179 -0.64 -21.37 5.91
N ARG A 180 -1.76 -21.86 6.46
CA ARG A 180 -1.86 -23.16 7.15
C ARG A 180 -1.40 -24.31 6.25
N ILE A 181 -1.81 -24.30 4.98
CA ILE A 181 -1.48 -25.35 4.02
C ILE A 181 -0.03 -25.22 3.56
N GLY A 182 0.36 -24.05 3.03
CA GLY A 182 1.67 -23.84 2.42
C GLY A 182 2.83 -24.03 3.39
N PHE A 183 2.65 -23.65 4.66
CA PHE A 183 3.68 -23.78 5.70
C PHE A 183 3.46 -24.96 6.66
N ALA A 184 2.49 -25.84 6.39
CA ALA A 184 2.15 -26.97 7.26
C ALA A 184 1.91 -26.55 8.72
N ARG A 185 1.04 -25.54 8.92
CA ARG A 185 0.67 -24.98 10.23
C ARG A 185 -0.84 -25.06 10.47
N PRO A 186 -1.45 -26.25 10.57
CA PRO A 186 -2.91 -26.42 10.56
C PRO A 186 -3.66 -25.66 11.67
N LYS A 187 -3.00 -25.37 12.80
CA LYS A 187 -3.57 -24.69 13.96
C LYS A 187 -3.28 -23.18 14.01
N ALA A 188 -2.60 -22.61 13.01
CA ALA A 188 -2.24 -21.19 13.03
C ALA A 188 -3.47 -20.27 13.10
N GLY A 189 -3.40 -19.24 13.94
CA GLY A 189 -4.41 -18.18 14.05
C GLY A 189 -4.01 -16.92 13.27
N PHE A 190 -4.89 -15.91 13.29
CA PHE A 190 -4.52 -14.55 12.88
C PHE A 190 -3.57 -13.92 13.90
N GLY A 191 -2.77 -12.95 13.46
CA GLY A 191 -1.80 -12.27 14.33
C GLY A 191 -0.35 -12.71 14.10
N PRO A 192 0.55 -12.37 15.03
CA PRO A 192 1.96 -12.73 14.94
C PRO A 192 2.14 -14.25 15.03
N GLN A 193 3.07 -14.77 14.25
CA GLN A 193 3.44 -16.19 14.25
C GLN A 193 4.76 -16.38 15.02
N PRO A 194 4.91 -17.50 15.75
CA PRO A 194 6.08 -17.73 16.59
C PRO A 194 7.37 -17.93 15.79
N GLU A 195 7.30 -18.61 14.64
CA GLU A 195 8.47 -18.83 13.80
C GLU A 195 8.66 -17.71 12.77
N PRO A 196 9.89 -17.19 12.60
CA PRO A 196 10.20 -16.26 11.52
C PRO A 196 10.24 -17.00 10.17
N LEU A 197 10.05 -16.24 9.09
CA LEU A 197 10.21 -16.71 7.72
C LEU A 197 11.53 -16.16 7.15
N ALA A 198 12.54 -17.01 7.02
CA ALA A 198 13.87 -16.61 6.53
C ALA A 198 14.43 -15.34 7.23
N GLY A 199 14.27 -15.27 8.56
CA GLY A 199 14.70 -14.14 9.39
C GLY A 199 13.68 -13.00 9.52
N ALA A 200 12.69 -12.91 8.63
CA ALA A 200 11.61 -11.93 8.72
C ALA A 200 10.56 -12.37 9.76
N ARG A 201 10.04 -11.42 10.53
CA ARG A 201 8.91 -11.69 11.44
C ARG A 201 7.65 -11.93 10.66
N LEU A 202 6.81 -12.84 11.13
CA LEU A 202 5.68 -13.33 10.35
C LEU A 202 4.35 -12.98 11.01
N TRP A 203 3.40 -12.52 10.21
CA TRP A 203 2.05 -12.18 10.63
C TRP A 203 1.03 -12.78 9.68
N VAL A 204 -0.11 -13.24 10.19
CA VAL A 204 -1.22 -13.76 9.39
C VAL A 204 -2.42 -12.82 9.51
N LEU A 205 -2.85 -12.29 8.39
CA LEU A 205 -4.01 -11.40 8.28
C LEU A 205 -5.22 -12.13 7.68
N PRO A 206 -6.44 -11.66 7.96
CA PRO A 206 -7.64 -12.14 7.27
C PRO A 206 -7.62 -11.83 5.77
N ASN A 207 -8.26 -12.68 4.96
CA ASN A 207 -8.36 -12.47 3.52
C ASN A 207 -9.30 -11.27 3.20
N PRO A 208 -8.85 -10.24 2.46
CA PRO A 208 -9.60 -9.03 2.15
C PRO A 208 -10.55 -9.17 0.97
N SER A 209 -10.64 -10.35 0.35
CA SER A 209 -11.59 -10.61 -0.73
C SER A 209 -13.00 -10.21 -0.32
N GLY A 210 -13.72 -9.54 -1.23
CA GLY A 210 -15.11 -9.16 -1.00
C GLY A 210 -16.04 -10.35 -0.73
N LEU A 211 -15.65 -11.56 -1.18
CA LEU A 211 -16.35 -12.82 -0.93
C LEU A 211 -16.27 -13.27 0.53
N ASN A 212 -15.32 -12.76 1.30
CA ASN A 212 -15.21 -13.03 2.73
C ASN A 212 -16.17 -12.11 3.51
N ALA A 213 -17.37 -12.59 3.81
CA ALA A 213 -18.41 -11.81 4.47
C ALA A 213 -18.10 -11.50 5.96
N HIS A 214 -17.26 -12.31 6.61
CA HIS A 214 -16.93 -12.16 8.03
C HIS A 214 -16.05 -10.94 8.33
N PHE A 215 -15.39 -10.37 7.30
CA PHE A 215 -14.41 -9.31 7.47
C PHE A 215 -14.83 -8.03 6.75
N THR A 216 -15.36 -7.09 7.53
CA THR A 216 -15.70 -5.74 7.07
C THR A 216 -14.43 -4.90 6.81
N PRO A 217 -14.52 -3.80 6.05
CA PRO A 217 -13.40 -2.88 5.90
C PRO A 217 -12.90 -2.31 7.24
N ARG A 218 -13.79 -2.17 8.24
CA ARG A 218 -13.43 -1.71 9.60
C ARG A 218 -12.60 -2.75 10.34
N THR A 219 -13.07 -4.00 10.38
CA THR A 219 -12.36 -5.08 11.11
C THR A 219 -11.05 -5.46 10.45
N LEU A 220 -10.96 -5.42 9.11
CA LEU A 220 -9.69 -5.55 8.40
C LEU A 220 -8.75 -4.39 8.69
N GLY A 221 -9.26 -3.15 8.70
CA GLY A 221 -8.47 -1.98 9.08
C GLY A 221 -7.87 -2.11 10.48
N ALA A 222 -8.65 -2.60 11.46
CA ALA A 222 -8.16 -2.87 12.81
C ALA A 222 -7.05 -3.93 12.82
N ALA A 223 -7.22 -5.06 12.13
CA ALA A 223 -6.19 -6.10 12.05
C ALA A 223 -4.88 -5.61 11.39
N PHE A 224 -4.99 -4.75 10.37
CA PHE A 224 -3.81 -4.10 9.78
C PHE A 224 -3.19 -3.08 10.76
N GLY A 225 -4.01 -2.36 11.53
CA GLY A 225 -3.56 -1.46 12.58
C GLY A 225 -2.75 -2.16 13.69
N GLU A 226 -3.17 -3.36 14.10
CA GLU A 226 -2.42 -4.20 15.05
C GLU A 226 -1.03 -4.55 14.51
N LEU A 227 -0.95 -4.99 13.24
CA LEU A 227 0.35 -5.22 12.59
C LEU A 227 1.17 -3.92 12.53
N ARG A 228 0.56 -2.79 12.19
CA ARG A 228 1.26 -1.49 12.12
C ARG A 228 1.85 -1.10 13.49
N ALA A 229 1.12 -1.33 14.57
CA ALA A 229 1.61 -1.09 15.92
C ALA A 229 2.82 -2.00 16.26
N ALA A 230 2.74 -3.28 15.91
CA ALA A 230 3.84 -4.23 16.11
C ALA A 230 5.11 -3.86 15.32
N VAL A 231 4.93 -3.39 14.08
CA VAL A 231 6.00 -2.86 13.22
C VAL A 231 6.64 -1.63 13.84
N ALA A 232 5.85 -0.68 14.36
CA ALA A 232 6.37 0.53 14.99
C ALA A 232 7.20 0.24 16.25
N GLY A 233 6.86 -0.81 17.00
CA GLY A 233 7.65 -1.26 18.15
C GLY A 233 8.96 -1.98 17.78
N HIS A 234 9.19 -2.27 16.49
CA HIS A 234 10.35 -3.01 16.00
C HIS A 234 10.81 -2.44 14.65
N PRO A 235 11.37 -1.22 14.65
CA PRO A 235 11.83 -0.59 13.43
C PRO A 235 12.89 -1.47 12.73
N PRO A 236 12.94 -1.47 11.39
CA PRO A 236 13.98 -2.18 10.66
C PRO A 236 15.36 -1.71 11.15
N GLN A 237 16.27 -2.65 11.37
CA GLN A 237 17.64 -2.29 11.72
C GLN A 237 18.25 -1.52 10.54
N ALA A 238 18.85 -0.37 10.83
CA ALA A 238 19.55 0.41 9.81
C ALA A 238 20.63 -0.48 9.18
N VAL A 239 20.58 -0.63 7.86
CA VAL A 239 21.64 -1.31 7.12
C VAL A 239 22.83 -0.36 7.15
N GLY A 240 23.85 -0.69 7.95
CA GLY A 240 25.16 -0.05 7.92
C GLY A 240 25.97 -0.45 6.69
#